data_AF-A0A924G986-F1
#
_entry.id   AF-A0A924G986-F1
#
_cell.length_a   1.000
_cell.length_b   1.000
_cell.length_c   1.000
_cell.angle_alpha   90.00
_cell.angle_beta   90.00
_cell.angle_gamma   90.00
#
_symmetry.space_group_name_H-M   'P 1'
#
loop_
_entity.id
_entity.type
_entity.pdbx_description
1 polymer ?
#
loop_
_entity_poly.entity_id
_entity_poly.type
_entity_poly.pdbx_seq_one_letter_code
_entity_poly.pdbx_strand_id
1 'polypeptide(L)' 'MPSAKKKINTPPKLPTIKKEHSFFANVYDVVRQIPKGRVTSYGAIAFYLGTKLSARMVGWA' A
#
# COMPACT_ATOMS: atom_id res chain seq x y z
N MET A 1 35.96 36.46 12.52
CA MET A 1 35.59 35.92 11.20
C MET A 1 36.53 34.75 10.89
N PRO A 2 36.12 33.65 10.19
CA PRO A 2 35.06 33.57 9.17
C PRO A 2 34.00 32.46 9.36
N SER A 3 32.86 32.71 8.70
CA SER A 3 31.67 31.88 8.50
C SER A 3 31.86 30.68 7.55
N ALA A 4 30.80 29.86 7.46
CA ALA A 4 30.34 29.07 6.30
C ALA A 4 30.76 27.58 6.27
N LYS A 5 29.92 26.59 5.96
CA LYS A 5 28.62 26.53 5.29
C LYS A 5 27.72 25.45 5.93
N LYS A 6 26.43 25.79 6.09
CA LYS A 6 25.28 24.88 6.15
C LYS A 6 24.85 24.57 4.71
N LYS A 7 24.77 23.29 4.32
CA LYS A 7 23.85 22.71 3.29
C LYS A 7 24.25 21.27 2.97
N ILE A 8 23.66 20.31 3.68
CA ILE A 8 23.49 18.96 3.14
C ILE A 8 22.24 18.99 2.26
N ASN A 9 22.43 19.31 0.97
CA ASN A 9 21.38 19.14 -0.02
C ASN A 9 21.32 17.63 -0.37
N THR A 10 20.61 16.85 0.42
CA THR A 10 20.17 15.53 -0.06
C THR A 10 19.01 15.81 -1.03
N PRO A 11 19.11 15.46 -2.32
CA PRO A 11 17.98 15.62 -3.23
C PRO A 11 16.78 14.88 -2.65
N PRO A 12 15.56 15.46 -2.67
CA PRO A 12 14.37 14.74 -2.23
C PRO A 12 14.26 13.52 -3.13
N LYS A 13 14.47 12.33 -2.55
CA LYS A 13 14.31 11.06 -3.23
C LYS A 13 12.86 11.02 -3.68
N LEU A 14 12.63 11.33 -4.96
CA LEU A 14 11.31 11.23 -5.56
C LEU A 14 10.78 9.84 -5.26
N PRO A 15 9.50 9.69 -4.88
CA PRO A 15 8.92 8.37 -4.71
C PRO A 15 8.97 7.71 -6.09
N THR A 16 9.95 6.83 -6.29
CA THR A 16 9.95 5.87 -7.38
C THR A 16 8.63 5.12 -7.25
N ILE A 17 7.65 5.45 -8.10
CA ILE A 17 6.45 4.66 -8.31
C ILE A 17 6.94 3.39 -9.00
N LYS A 18 7.55 2.52 -8.21
CA LYS A 18 7.77 1.16 -8.62
C LYS A 18 6.39 0.55 -8.72
N LYS A 19 6.01 0.21 -9.95
CA LYS A 19 4.87 -0.62 -10.27
C LYS A 19 5.17 -2.06 -9.82
N GLU A 20 5.57 -2.24 -8.56
CA GLU A 20 5.57 -3.55 -7.94
C GLU A 20 4.09 -3.90 -7.84
N HIS A 21 3.70 -5.08 -8.30
CA HIS A 21 2.33 -5.59 -8.18
C HIS A 21 1.99 -5.64 -6.70
N SER A 22 1.53 -4.51 -6.20
CA SER A 22 1.52 -4.18 -4.79
C SER A 22 0.33 -4.90 -4.23
N PHE A 23 0.52 -5.60 -3.13
CA PHE A 23 -0.52 -6.29 -2.38
C PHE A 23 -1.84 -5.48 -2.31
N PHE A 24 -1.73 -4.16 -2.16
CA PHE A 24 -2.84 -3.20 -2.22
C PHE A 24 -3.64 -3.21 -3.53
N ALA A 25 -2.98 -3.20 -4.70
CA ALA A 25 -3.66 -3.27 -6.00
C ALA A 25 -4.53 -4.53 -6.12
N ASN A 26 -4.01 -5.68 -5.69
CA ASN A 26 -4.77 -6.93 -5.69
C ASN A 26 -5.97 -6.86 -4.73
N VAL A 27 -5.83 -6.21 -3.56
CA VAL A 27 -6.95 -5.94 -2.65
C VAL A 27 -8.02 -5.11 -3.35
N TYR A 28 -7.62 -4.02 -4.01
CA TYR A 28 -8.55 -3.14 -4.73
C TYR A 28 -9.29 -3.86 -5.86
N ASP A 29 -8.60 -4.72 -6.61
CA ASP A 29 -9.22 -5.50 -7.69
C ASP A 29 -10.27 -6.47 -7.15
N VAL A 30 -10.00 -7.14 -6.03
CA VAL A 30 -10.95 -8.06 -5.38
C VAL A 30 -12.18 -7.30 -4.85
N VAL A 31 -11.96 -6.13 -4.23
CA VAL A 31 -13.07 -5.32 -3.69
C VAL A 31 -14.00 -4.82 -4.80
N ARG A 32 -13.45 -4.50 -5.98
CA ARG A 32 -14.24 -4.07 -7.15
C ARG A 32 -15.18 -5.14 -7.70
N GLN A 33 -14.90 -6.42 -7.44
CA GLN A 33 -15.74 -7.54 -7.87
C GLN A 33 -16.92 -7.80 -6.92
N ILE A 34 -16.98 -7.15 -5.75
CA ILE A 34 -18.05 -7.38 -4.77
C ILE A 34 -19.32 -6.66 -5.24
N PRO A 35 -20.43 -7.39 -5.46
CA PRO A 35 -21.70 -6.78 -5.89
C PRO A 35 -22.29 -5.91 -4.78
N LYS A 36 -23.01 -4.85 -5.18
CA LYS A 36 -23.66 -3.93 -4.25
C LYS A 36 -24.64 -4.68 -3.33
N GLY A 37 -24.63 -4.34 -2.04
CA GLY A 37 -25.48 -5.00 -1.03
C GLY A 37 -24.90 -6.30 -0.46
N ARG A 38 -23.75 -6.77 -0.95
CA ARG A 38 -23.01 -7.89 -0.34
C ARG A 38 -21.82 -7.36 0.47
N VAL A 39 -21.63 -7.93 1.65
CA VAL A 39 -20.52 -7.59 2.56
C VAL A 39 -19.50 -8.72 2.53
N THR A 40 -18.22 -8.36 2.42
CA THR A 40 -17.09 -9.30 2.48
C THR A 40 -16.15 -8.88 3.60
N SER A 41 -15.67 -9.84 4.39
CA SER A 41 -14.74 -9.55 5.49
C SER A 41 -13.31 -9.36 4.96
N TYR A 42 -12.52 -8.54 5.64
CA TYR A 42 -11.09 -8.37 5.31
C TYR A 42 -10.31 -9.68 5.39
N GLY A 43 -10.70 -10.58 6.29
CA GLY A 43 -10.15 -11.93 6.38
C GLY A 43 -10.47 -12.78 5.14
N ALA A 44 -11.67 -12.65 4.57
CA ALA A 44 -12.02 -13.36 3.34
C ALA A 44 -11.21 -12.85 2.13
N ILE A 45 -10.97 -11.55 2.02
CA ILE A 45 -10.12 -10.95 0.99
C ILE A 45 -8.67 -11.42 1.16
N ALA A 46 -8.16 -11.40 2.39
CA ALA A 46 -6.79 -11.86 2.69
C ALA A 46 -6.61 -13.36 2.45
N PHE A 47 -7.62 -14.18 2.77
CA PHE A 47 -7.66 -15.61 2.48
C PHE A 47 -7.70 -15.89 0.98
N TYR A 48 -8.50 -15.13 0.22
CA TYR A 48 -8.57 -15.22 -1.24
C TYR A 48 -7.22 -14.93 -1.90
N LEU A 49 -6.46 -13.98 -1.35
CA LEU A 49 -5.09 -13.66 -1.79
C LEU A 49 -4.01 -14.63 -1.25
N GLY A 50 -4.40 -15.70 -0.55
CA GLY A 50 -3.48 -16.70 0.01
C GLY A 50 -2.72 -16.25 1.27
N THR A 51 -2.99 -15.04 1.74
CA THR A 51 -2.34 -14.43 2.91
C THR A 51 -3.28 -14.46 4.11
N LYS A 52 -3.51 -15.65 4.68
CA LYS A 52 -4.43 -15.89 5.81
C LYS A 52 -4.28 -14.94 7.01
N LEU A 53 -3.13 -14.29 7.19
CA LEU A 53 -2.81 -13.40 8.32
C LEU A 53 -2.80 -11.90 7.96
N SER A 54 -3.04 -11.53 6.70
CA SER A 54 -2.90 -10.14 6.24
C SER A 54 -4.15 -9.28 6.40
N ALA A 55 -5.19 -9.76 7.09
CA ALA A 55 -6.44 -9.03 7.27
C ALA A 55 -6.24 -7.61 7.84
N ARG A 56 -5.26 -7.43 8.74
CA ARG A 56 -4.87 -6.10 9.25
C ARG A 56 -4.25 -5.19 8.20
N MET A 57 -3.45 -5.74 7.28
CA MET A 57 -2.87 -4.96 6.17
C MET A 57 -3.92 -4.58 5.14
N VAL A 58 -4.91 -5.45 4.87
CA VAL A 58 -6.06 -5.14 4.01
C VAL A 58 -6.90 -4.00 4.61
N GLY A 59 -7.02 -3.92 5.93
CA GLY A 59 -7.77 -2.83 6.59
C GLY A 59 -7.10 -1.45 6.50
N TRP A 60 -5.81 -1.39 6.19
CA TRP A 60 -5.08 -0.15 5.90
C TRP A 60 -5.05 0.20 4.40
N ALA A 61 -5.53 -0.71 3.56
CA ALA A 61 -5.51 -0.59 2.10
C ALA A 61 -6.50 0.44 1.59
#